data_AF-A0A1W9R7A4-F1
#
_entry.id   AF-A0A1W9R7A4-F1
#
_cell.length_a   1.000
_cell.length_b   1.000
_cell.length_c   1.000
_cell.angle_alpha   90.00
_cell.angle_beta   90.00
_cell.angle_gamma   90.00
#
_symmetry.space_group_name_H-M   'P 1'
#
loop_
_entity.id
_entity.type
_entity.pdbx_description
1 polymer ?
#
loop_
_entity_poly.entity_id
_entity_poly.type
_entity_poly.pdbx_seq_one_letter_code
_entity_poly.pdbx_strand_id
1 'polypeptide(L)'
;INAIQPEYLSTLVLSFPYGVGHFQQRFAGDFEELNLLGILHEQHSFISNLELESTIFRSDHASNYLVLKGILNRDKQLLLDKLQSAIDAPEMANLRQEWQRGL
;
A
#
# COMPACT_ATOMS: atom_id res chain seq x y z
N ILE A 1 -7.44 12.04 6.69
CA ILE A 1 -7.62 12.08 5.21
C ILE A 1 -9.07 12.38 4.87
N ASN A 2 -10.05 11.66 5.43
CA ASN A 2 -11.47 11.96 5.23
C ASN A 2 -11.84 13.43 5.49
N ALA A 3 -11.24 14.09 6.49
CA ALA A 3 -11.49 15.52 6.72
C ALA A 3 -10.89 16.46 5.65
N ILE A 4 -9.84 16.02 4.94
CA ILE A 4 -9.07 16.85 3.99
C ILE A 4 -9.64 16.75 2.57
N GLN A 5 -10.26 15.62 2.21
CA GLN A 5 -10.81 15.36 0.87
C GLN A 5 -9.82 15.72 -0.26
N PRO A 6 -8.60 15.16 -0.28
CA PRO A 6 -7.61 15.53 -1.28
C PRO A 6 -8.07 15.15 -2.69
N GLU A 7 -7.75 15.95 -3.70
CA GLU A 7 -8.02 15.60 -5.10
C GLU A 7 -7.24 14.34 -5.54
N TYR A 8 -6.06 14.14 -4.96
CA TYR A 8 -5.17 13.03 -5.28
C TYR A 8 -4.54 12.44 -4.01
N LEU A 9 -4.57 11.12 -3.90
CA LEU A 9 -3.98 10.36 -2.80
C LEU A 9 -3.11 9.23 -3.36
N SER A 10 -1.84 9.19 -2.93
CA SER A 10 -0.93 8.10 -3.28
C SER A 10 -0.30 7.51 -2.04
N THR A 11 -0.08 6.20 -2.05
CA THR A 11 0.61 5.47 -0.98
C THR A 11 1.96 4.97 -1.47
N LEU A 12 2.91 4.86 -0.56
CA LEU A 12 4.26 4.34 -0.81
C LEU A 12 4.60 3.37 0.32
N VAL A 13 5.04 2.17 -0.03
CA VAL A 13 5.65 1.26 0.94
C VAL A 13 7.06 1.75 1.26
N LEU A 14 7.40 1.76 2.55
CA LEU A 14 8.73 2.11 3.04
C LEU A 14 9.80 1.18 2.43
N SER A 15 10.93 1.76 2.02
CA SER A 15 12.07 1.01 1.51
C SER A 15 13.30 1.26 2.37
N PHE A 16 14.19 0.27 2.41
CA PHE A 16 15.38 0.29 3.26
C PHE A 16 16.66 0.22 2.41
N PRO A 17 17.04 1.30 1.70
CA PRO A 17 18.20 1.30 0.80
C PRO A 17 19.53 1.02 1.52
N TYR A 18 19.59 1.32 2.82
CA TYR A 18 20.76 1.04 3.68
C TYR A 18 20.56 -0.20 4.59
N GLY A 19 19.52 -1.00 4.31
CA GLY A 19 19.13 -2.16 5.12
C GLY A 19 18.23 -1.80 6.32
N VAL A 20 17.38 -2.75 6.72
CA VAL A 20 16.38 -2.58 7.81
C VAL A 20 17.03 -2.25 9.16
N GLY A 21 18.20 -2.85 9.46
CA GLY A 21 18.92 -2.60 10.71
C GLY A 21 19.36 -1.13 10.88
N HIS A 22 19.71 -0.46 9.78
CA HIS A 22 20.05 0.97 9.79
C HIS A 22 18.85 1.83 10.17
N PHE A 23 17.64 1.42 9.76
CA PHE A 23 16.41 2.10 10.13
C PHE A 23 16.04 1.82 11.59
N GLN A 24 15.99 0.54 11.98
CA GLN A 24 15.64 0.10 13.35
C GLN A 24 16.50 0.75 14.44
N GLN A 25 17.80 0.92 14.21
CA GLN A 25 18.70 1.60 15.16
C GLN A 25 18.28 3.03 15.49
N ARG A 26 17.62 3.74 14.56
CA ARG A 26 17.09 5.10 14.81
C ARG A 26 15.84 5.10 15.70
N PHE A 27 15.17 3.96 15.81
CA PHE A 27 13.99 3.75 16.63
C PHE A 27 14.31 2.88 17.85
N ALA A 28 15.58 2.84 18.29
CA ALA A 28 16.02 2.03 19.43
C ALA A 28 15.70 0.52 19.33
N GLY A 29 15.45 0.02 18.12
CA GLY A 29 15.02 -1.37 17.88
C GLY A 29 13.51 -1.61 17.94
N ASP A 30 12.70 -0.60 18.30
CA ASP A 30 11.24 -0.72 18.47
C ASP A 30 10.45 -0.73 17.16
N PHE A 31 11.14 -0.75 16.01
CA PHE A 31 10.50 -0.83 14.70
C PHE A 31 10.47 -2.26 14.20
N GLU A 32 9.25 -2.77 13.99
CA GLU A 32 8.98 -4.04 13.33
C GLU A 32 8.47 -3.78 11.90
N GLU A 33 9.15 -4.35 10.92
CA GLU A 33 8.74 -4.25 9.52
C GLU A 33 7.53 -5.16 9.25
N LEU A 34 6.56 -4.65 8.49
CA LEU A 34 5.48 -5.47 7.97
C LEU A 34 6.00 -6.39 6.85
N ASN A 35 5.67 -7.67 6.94
CA ASN A 35 5.84 -8.57 5.80
C ASN A 35 4.83 -8.23 4.67
N LEU A 36 4.99 -8.85 3.50
CA LEU A 36 4.12 -8.62 2.34
C LEU A 36 2.62 -8.69 2.66
N LEU A 37 2.19 -9.72 3.41
CA LEU A 37 0.78 -9.90 3.77
C LEU A 37 0.31 -8.80 4.72
N GLY A 38 1.16 -8.41 5.68
CA GLY A 38 0.91 -7.27 6.58
C GLY A 38 0.71 -5.96 5.81
N ILE A 39 1.54 -5.71 4.78
CA ILE A 39 1.42 -4.53 3.91
C ILE A 39 0.10 -4.55 3.13
N LEU A 40 -0.31 -5.71 2.61
CA LEU A 40 -1.60 -5.85 1.91
C LEU A 40 -2.79 -5.60 2.86
N HIS A 41 -2.74 -6.15 4.08
CA HIS A 41 -3.75 -5.91 5.10
C HIS A 41 -3.80 -4.45 5.55
N GLU A 42 -2.65 -3.79 5.73
CA GLU A 42 -2.59 -2.37 6.06
C GLU A 42 -3.26 -1.53 4.97
N GLN A 43 -2.92 -1.77 3.70
CA GLN A 43 -3.54 -1.08 2.56
C GLN A 43 -5.05 -1.35 2.47
N HIS A 44 -5.48 -2.58 2.72
CA HIS A 44 -6.91 -2.94 2.76
C HIS A 44 -7.63 -2.17 3.87
N SER A 45 -7.11 -2.21 5.10
CA SER A 45 -7.66 -1.50 6.27
C SER A 45 -7.69 0.01 6.04
N PHE A 46 -6.63 0.57 5.47
CA PHE A 46 -6.56 1.98 5.14
C PHE A 46 -7.66 2.38 4.17
N ILE A 47 -7.77 1.72 3.02
CA ILE A 47 -8.79 2.03 2.00
C ILE A 47 -10.21 1.77 2.54
N SER A 48 -10.43 0.71 3.32
CA SER A 48 -11.75 0.39 3.86
C SER A 48 -12.30 1.50 4.76
N ASN A 49 -11.42 2.20 5.48
CA ASN A 49 -11.76 3.32 6.37
C ASN A 49 -11.81 4.69 5.67
N LEU A 50 -11.51 4.77 4.36
CA LEU A 50 -11.60 6.02 3.61
C LEU A 50 -13.03 6.32 3.15
N GLU A 51 -13.49 7.53 3.44
CA GLU A 51 -14.77 8.08 2.99
C GLU A 51 -14.48 9.36 2.19
N LEU A 52 -14.17 9.19 0.90
CA LEU A 52 -13.72 10.27 0.01
C LEU A 52 -14.68 10.43 -1.17
N GLU A 53 -14.97 11.68 -1.54
CA GLU A 53 -16.01 12.01 -2.52
C GLU A 53 -15.54 11.95 -3.98
N SER A 54 -14.29 12.29 -4.26
CA SER A 54 -13.78 12.39 -5.65
C SER A 54 -12.28 12.15 -5.78
N THR A 55 -11.62 11.68 -4.71
CA THR A 55 -10.17 11.48 -4.68
C THR A 55 -9.70 10.44 -5.69
N ILE A 56 -8.75 10.83 -6.53
CA ILE A 56 -7.99 9.92 -7.38
C ILE A 56 -6.96 9.18 -6.52
N PHE A 57 -7.05 7.86 -6.44
CA PHE A 57 -6.15 7.03 -5.67
C PHE A 57 -5.14 6.26 -6.54
N ARG A 58 -3.88 6.23 -6.11
CA ARG A 58 -2.83 5.43 -6.74
C ARG A 58 -1.93 4.71 -5.72
N SER A 59 -1.49 3.51 -6.11
CA SER A 59 -0.34 2.80 -5.51
C SER A 59 0.60 2.27 -6.60
N ASP A 60 0.70 2.96 -7.73
CA ASP A 60 1.41 2.47 -8.91
C ASP A 60 2.89 2.83 -8.96
N HIS A 61 3.39 3.58 -7.98
CA HIS A 61 4.83 3.79 -7.79
C HIS A 61 5.58 2.46 -7.56
N ALA A 62 6.84 2.39 -8.00
CA ALA A 62 7.66 1.17 -7.97
C ALA A 62 7.86 0.60 -6.55
N SER A 63 7.77 1.44 -5.51
CA SER A 63 7.89 0.98 -4.11
C SER A 63 6.77 0.04 -3.67
N ASN A 64 5.59 0.11 -4.28
CA ASN A 64 4.43 -0.69 -3.90
C ASN A 64 4.43 -2.07 -4.58
N TYR A 65 3.98 -3.09 -3.86
CA TYR A 65 3.84 -4.46 -4.38
C TYR A 65 2.65 -4.61 -5.35
N LEU A 66 1.49 -4.11 -4.95
CA LEU A 66 0.25 -4.22 -5.70
C LEU A 66 -0.10 -2.88 -6.34
N VAL A 67 -0.31 -2.88 -7.65
CA VAL A 67 -0.75 -1.70 -8.40
C VAL A 67 -2.26 -1.51 -8.26
N LEU A 68 -2.66 -0.42 -7.63
CA LEU A 68 -4.05 0.01 -7.48
C LEU A 68 -4.23 1.38 -8.12
N LYS A 69 -5.32 1.54 -8.87
CA LYS A 69 -5.70 2.78 -9.56
C LYS A 69 -7.22 2.89 -9.55
N GLY A 70 -7.75 4.01 -9.07
CA GLY A 70 -9.19 4.28 -9.11
C GLY A 70 -9.53 5.69 -8.66
N ILE A 71 -10.82 6.00 -8.65
CA ILE A 71 -11.42 7.15 -7.99
C ILE A 71 -12.24 6.59 -6.82
N LEU A 72 -11.88 6.96 -5.58
CA LEU A 72 -12.30 6.20 -4.38
C LEU A 72 -13.81 6.13 -4.18
N ASN A 73 -14.58 7.18 -4.48
CA ASN A 73 -16.04 7.13 -4.35
C ASN A 73 -16.70 6.05 -5.23
N ARG A 74 -16.14 5.80 -6.43
CA ARG A 74 -16.69 4.87 -7.43
C ARG A 74 -16.04 3.50 -7.36
N ASP A 75 -14.73 3.48 -7.16
CA ASP A 75 -13.90 2.29 -7.38
C ASP A 75 -13.48 1.62 -6.06
N LYS A 76 -13.88 2.13 -4.88
CA LYS A 76 -13.45 1.59 -3.56
C LYS A 76 -13.67 0.09 -3.44
N GLN A 77 -14.87 -0.42 -3.76
CA GLN A 77 -15.12 -1.86 -3.63
C GLN A 77 -14.22 -2.69 -4.55
N LEU A 78 -14.04 -2.25 -5.80
CA LEU A 78 -13.13 -2.92 -6.75
C LEU A 78 -11.68 -2.95 -6.23
N LEU A 79 -11.22 -1.86 -5.59
CA LEU A 79 -9.89 -1.80 -4.98
C LEU A 79 -9.76 -2.74 -3.78
N LEU A 80 -10.79 -2.82 -2.93
CA LEU A 80 -10.84 -3.73 -1.78
C LEU A 80 -10.87 -5.19 -2.23
N ASP A 81 -11.69 -5.54 -3.22
CA ASP A 81 -11.78 -6.90 -3.76
C ASP A 81 -10.43 -7.34 -4.35
N LYS A 82 -9.73 -6.44 -5.04
CA LYS A 82 -8.39 -6.72 -5.58
C LYS A 82 -7.36 -6.93 -4.47
N LEU A 83 -7.42 -6.16 -3.39
CA LEU A 83 -6.58 -6.36 -2.22
C LEU A 83 -6.90 -7.68 -1.53
N GLN A 84 -8.18 -8.00 -1.34
CA GLN A 84 -8.62 -9.26 -0.74
C GLN A 84 -8.15 -10.46 -1.57
N SER A 85 -8.29 -10.40 -2.89
CA SER A 85 -7.78 -11.43 -3.79
C SER A 85 -6.27 -11.62 -3.68
N ALA A 86 -5.53 -10.52 -3.48
CA ALA A 86 -4.08 -10.55 -3.27
C ALA A 86 -3.67 -11.06 -1.89
N ILE A 87 -4.51 -10.88 -0.88
CA ILE A 87 -4.35 -11.43 0.46
C ILE A 87 -4.58 -12.94 0.44
N ASP A 88 -5.65 -13.39 -0.25
CA ASP A 88 -6.07 -14.79 -0.27
C ASP A 88 -5.19 -15.67 -1.17
N ALA A 89 -4.68 -15.12 -2.28
CA ALA A 89 -3.79 -15.82 -3.21
C ALA A 89 -2.66 -14.89 -3.72
N PRO A 90 -1.67 -14.54 -2.88
CA PRO A 90 -0.59 -13.62 -3.24
C PRO A 90 0.19 -14.03 -4.49
N GLU A 91 0.38 -15.33 -4.70
CA GLU A 91 1.07 -15.91 -5.85
C GLU A 91 0.33 -15.68 -7.18
N MET A 92 -0.99 -15.46 -7.15
CA MET A 92 -1.81 -15.19 -8.33
C MET A 92 -2.03 -13.69 -8.58
N ALA A 93 -1.62 -12.83 -7.65
CA ALA A 93 -1.96 -11.41 -7.65
C ALA A 93 -1.03 -10.51 -8.49
N ASN A 94 -0.10 -11.10 -9.24
CA ASN A 94 0.88 -10.40 -10.08
C ASN A 94 1.60 -9.27 -9.31
N LEU A 95 2.04 -9.59 -8.09
CA LEU A 95 2.75 -8.65 -7.22
C LEU A 95 4.15 -8.37 -7.79
N ARG A 96 4.60 -7.13 -7.63
CA ARG A 96 5.98 -6.77 -7.96
C ARG A 96 6.95 -7.58 -7.12
N GLN A 97 7.93 -8.14 -7.79
CA GLN A 97 9.06 -8.80 -7.15
C GLN A 97 10.01 -7.75 -6.54
N GLU A 98 10.82 -8.15 -5.55
CA GLU A 98 11.72 -7.22 -4.88
C GLU A 98 12.67 -6.47 -5.83
N TRP A 99 13.19 -7.14 -6.86
CA TRP A 99 14.05 -6.50 -7.86
C TRP A 99 13.33 -5.48 -8.75
N GLN A 100 12.00 -5.48 -8.77
CA GLN A 100 11.16 -4.49 -9.46
C GLN A 100 10.81 -3.30 -8.53
N ARG A 101 11.15 -3.38 -7.24
CA ARG A 101 10.86 -2.37 -6.22
C ARG A 101 12.09 -1.50 -5.99
N GLY A 102 12.16 -0.38 -6.68
CA GLY A 102 13.26 0.56 -6.61
C GLY A 102 13.36 1.39 -7.90
N LEU A 103 14.07 2.51 -7.84
CA LEU A 103 14.53 3.25 -9.01
C LEU A 103 16.03 3.02 -9.19
#